data_AF-A0A820KGA2-F1
#
_entry.id   AF-A0A820KGA2-F1
#
_cell.length_a   1.000
_cell.length_b   1.000
_cell.length_c   1.000
_cell.angle_alpha   90.00
_cell.angle_beta   90.00
_cell.angle_gamma   90.00
#
_symmetry.space_group_name_H-M   'P 1'
#
loop_
_entity.id
_entity.type
_entity.pdbx_description
1 polymer ?
#
loop_
_entity_poly.entity_id
_entity_poly.type
_entity_poly.pdbx_seq_one_letter_code
_entity_poly.pdbx_strand_id
1 'polypeptide(L)'
;YNVHDPSPDKDLTFNTEDSAPYIPKCVVIDSNNFNWGGDAPPNIPFHETIIYEVHVKGFTKLHPDIPEEIRGTYAAIAHPTTIEYLKNLGITAVELMPIQHFTTDRHLKDRGLTNYWGYHTIGFFAPDIRYSSSGTYGEQVLEFKRMVKKLHKAGIEVILDVAYNHTGEGNQFGPTLAFKGIDNRSYYRLTEDDQRFYFDYTGTGNTLNCRLPNVLRLIMDSLRYWILDMHVDGFRFDLAATLARELHAVDRLSAFFDIIHQDPV
;
A
#
# COMPACT_ATOMS: atom_id res chain seq x y z
N TYR A 1 -14.25 8.84 -16.56
CA TYR A 1 -15.62 9.38 -16.61
C TYR A 1 -15.62 10.87 -16.28
N ASN A 2 -16.25 11.71 -17.09
CA ASN A 2 -16.50 13.11 -16.73
C ASN A 2 -17.73 13.14 -15.82
N VAL A 3 -17.56 13.34 -14.51
CA VAL A 3 -18.69 13.32 -13.57
C VAL A 3 -19.66 14.49 -13.74
N HIS A 4 -19.26 15.51 -14.49
CA HIS A 4 -20.09 16.66 -14.82
C HIS A 4 -20.74 16.50 -16.19
N ASP A 5 -20.54 15.35 -16.85
CA ASP A 5 -21.22 15.04 -18.10
C ASP A 5 -22.74 14.99 -17.86
N PRO A 6 -23.51 15.91 -18.47
CA PRO A 6 -24.96 15.93 -18.31
C PRO A 6 -25.64 14.79 -19.09
N SER A 7 -24.89 14.00 -19.87
CA SER A 7 -25.42 12.87 -20.62
C SER A 7 -26.15 11.89 -19.69
N PRO A 8 -27.36 11.43 -20.07
CA PRO A 8 -28.07 10.39 -19.33
C PRO A 8 -27.31 9.05 -19.31
N ASP A 9 -26.36 8.87 -20.23
CA ASP A 9 -25.61 7.62 -20.42
C ASP A 9 -24.50 7.43 -19.37
N LYS A 10 -24.16 8.48 -18.58
CA LYS A 10 -23.23 8.43 -17.43
C LYS A 10 -21.92 7.68 -17.74
N ASP A 11 -21.62 6.59 -17.05
CA ASP A 11 -20.38 5.80 -17.21
C ASP A 11 -20.31 5.03 -18.54
N LEU A 12 -21.36 5.07 -19.37
CA LEU A 12 -21.31 4.55 -20.74
C LEU A 12 -20.71 5.57 -21.73
N THR A 13 -20.47 6.81 -21.32
CA THR A 13 -19.84 7.81 -22.20
C THR A 13 -18.33 7.61 -22.28
N PHE A 14 -17.76 7.92 -23.44
CA PHE A 14 -16.33 7.86 -23.68
C PHE A 14 -15.73 9.27 -23.62
N ASN A 15 -14.98 9.58 -22.56
CA ASN A 15 -14.24 10.84 -22.46
C ASN A 15 -12.91 10.73 -23.24
N THR A 16 -12.71 11.61 -24.22
CA THR A 16 -11.50 11.69 -25.06
C THR A 16 -10.47 12.72 -24.58
N GLU A 17 -10.71 13.39 -23.45
CA GLU A 17 -9.76 14.36 -22.88
C GLU A 17 -8.44 13.69 -22.48
N ASP A 18 -7.34 14.38 -22.75
CA ASP A 18 -6.02 13.92 -22.35
C ASP A 18 -5.85 14.02 -20.83
N SER A 19 -5.62 12.88 -20.20
CA SER A 19 -5.36 12.79 -18.76
C SER A 19 -3.88 12.98 -18.40
N ALA A 20 -2.96 12.96 -19.37
CA ALA A 20 -1.52 12.98 -19.13
C ALA A 20 -1.03 14.13 -18.23
N PRO A 21 -1.57 15.36 -18.29
CA PRO A 21 -1.13 16.45 -17.39
C PRO A 21 -1.49 16.23 -15.92
N TYR A 22 -2.45 15.35 -15.62
CA TYR A 22 -3.02 15.17 -14.28
C TYR A 22 -2.57 13.88 -13.58
N ILE A 23 -1.99 12.94 -14.33
CA ILE A 23 -1.60 11.61 -13.83
C ILE A 23 -0.12 11.61 -13.43
N PRO A 24 0.22 11.17 -12.20
CA PRO A 24 1.61 11.04 -11.77
C PRO A 24 2.37 10.08 -12.70
N LYS A 25 3.67 10.31 -12.88
CA LYS A 25 4.51 9.46 -13.73
C LYS A 25 5.19 8.40 -12.89
N CYS A 26 5.29 7.20 -13.45
CA CYS A 26 6.18 6.17 -12.89
C CYS A 26 7.63 6.62 -13.00
N VAL A 27 8.43 6.31 -11.99
CA VAL A 27 9.85 6.65 -11.95
C VAL A 27 10.65 5.37 -11.94
N VAL A 28 11.63 5.28 -12.84
CA VAL A 28 12.60 4.19 -12.85
C VAL A 28 13.56 4.42 -11.69
N ILE A 29 13.70 3.41 -10.83
CA ILE A 29 14.63 3.45 -9.70
C ILE A 29 15.82 2.53 -9.95
N ASP A 30 16.95 2.84 -9.34
CA ASP A 30 18.07 1.91 -9.24
C ASP A 30 17.93 1.08 -7.95
N SER A 31 17.52 -0.18 -8.11
CA SER A 31 17.32 -1.11 -6.99
C SER A 31 18.62 -1.44 -6.24
N ASN A 32 19.78 -1.30 -6.89
CA ASN A 32 21.08 -1.62 -6.32
C ASN A 32 21.78 -0.42 -5.65
N ASN A 33 21.22 0.79 -5.75
CA ASN A 33 21.80 2.01 -5.20
C ASN A 33 21.58 2.18 -3.68
N PHE A 34 21.34 1.10 -2.95
CA PHE A 34 21.21 1.13 -1.51
C PHE A 34 22.09 0.07 -0.85
N ASN A 35 23.04 0.52 -0.03
CA ASN A 35 23.92 -0.37 0.70
C ASN A 35 23.32 -0.72 2.08
N TRP A 36 22.72 -1.91 2.17
CA TRP A 36 22.23 -2.48 3.43
C TRP A 36 23.37 -2.76 4.43
N GLY A 37 24.61 -2.93 3.99
CA GLY A 37 25.74 -3.25 4.86
C GLY A 37 25.52 -4.60 5.55
N GLY A 38 25.70 -4.64 6.87
CA GLY A 38 25.42 -5.84 7.68
C GLY A 38 24.00 -5.89 8.26
N ASP A 39 23.03 -5.23 7.62
CA ASP A 39 21.63 -5.31 8.04
C ASP A 39 21.13 -6.76 7.93
N ALA A 40 20.39 -7.20 8.94
CA ALA A 40 19.74 -8.49 8.98
C ALA A 40 18.41 -8.35 9.74
N PRO A 41 17.37 -9.13 9.39
CA PRO A 41 16.10 -9.13 10.10
C PRO A 41 16.30 -9.41 11.60
N PRO A 42 15.67 -8.66 12.52
CA PRO A 42 15.75 -8.94 13.96
C PRO A 42 15.29 -10.35 14.34
N ASN A 43 14.30 -10.91 13.63
CA ASN A 43 13.75 -12.25 13.84
C ASN A 43 13.31 -12.51 15.29
N ILE A 44 12.52 -11.59 15.85
CA ILE A 44 11.96 -11.73 17.18
C ILE A 44 10.93 -12.87 17.16
N PRO A 45 11.03 -13.88 18.06
CA PRO A 45 10.03 -14.93 18.12
C PRO A 45 8.64 -14.36 18.38
N PHE A 46 7.63 -14.82 17.65
CA PHE A 46 6.27 -14.25 17.70
C PHE A 46 5.65 -14.17 19.10
N HIS A 47 6.04 -15.06 20.01
CA HIS A 47 5.56 -15.08 21.41
C HIS A 47 6.23 -14.04 22.30
N GLU A 48 7.34 -13.43 21.85
CA GLU A 48 8.03 -12.31 22.48
C GLU A 48 7.65 -10.97 21.82
N THR A 49 6.93 -11.00 20.69
CA THR A 49 6.59 -9.81 19.91
C THR A 49 5.59 -8.92 20.64
N ILE A 50 5.90 -7.62 20.69
CA ILE A 50 4.99 -6.54 21.11
C ILE A 50 4.85 -5.57 19.93
N ILE A 51 3.69 -5.59 19.28
CA ILE A 51 3.38 -4.78 18.10
C ILE A 51 2.90 -3.39 18.52
N TYR A 52 3.42 -2.37 17.85
CA TYR A 52 3.03 -0.98 18.02
C TYR A 52 2.53 -0.39 16.69
N GLU A 53 1.22 -0.31 16.53
CA GLU A 53 0.59 0.29 15.34
C GLU A 53 0.84 1.80 15.31
N VAL A 54 1.38 2.30 14.19
CA VAL A 54 1.67 3.72 14.01
C VAL A 54 1.33 4.22 12.61
N HIS A 55 0.83 5.45 12.56
CA HIS A 55 0.72 6.19 11.34
C HIS A 55 1.99 7.01 11.09
N VAL A 56 2.67 6.81 9.95
CA VAL A 56 3.96 7.48 9.62
C VAL A 56 3.91 8.99 9.86
N LYS A 57 2.90 9.65 9.28
CA LYS A 57 2.66 11.09 9.51
C LYS A 57 2.34 11.43 10.96
N GLY A 58 1.25 10.89 11.50
CA GLY A 58 0.72 11.27 12.81
C GLY A 58 1.70 11.11 13.96
N PHE A 59 2.52 10.06 13.92
CA PHE A 59 3.41 9.72 15.03
C PHE A 59 4.43 10.82 15.35
N THR A 60 4.92 11.52 14.32
CA THR A 60 6.01 12.49 14.48
C THR A 60 5.62 13.91 14.05
N LYS A 61 4.42 14.13 13.47
CA LYS A 61 4.08 15.43 12.85
C LYS A 61 4.17 16.62 13.81
N LEU A 62 3.86 16.41 15.08
CA LEU A 62 3.85 17.45 16.12
C LEU A 62 4.99 17.28 17.14
N HIS A 63 5.97 16.40 16.88
CA HIS A 63 7.02 16.12 17.84
C HIS A 63 8.03 17.29 17.91
N PRO A 64 8.18 17.99 19.05
CA PRO A 64 8.98 19.22 19.14
C PRO A 64 10.47 18.98 18.90
N ASP A 65 11.00 17.85 19.36
CA ASP A 65 12.44 17.52 19.27
C ASP A 65 12.88 16.93 17.92
N ILE A 66 11.95 16.81 16.96
CA ILE A 66 12.25 16.40 15.59
C ILE A 66 12.29 17.66 14.71
N PRO A 67 13.30 17.82 13.84
CA PRO A 67 13.36 18.93 12.89
C PRO A 67 12.10 19.01 12.02
N GLU A 68 11.54 20.21 11.86
CA GLU A 68 10.23 20.43 11.24
C GLU A 68 10.13 19.85 9.82
N GLU A 69 11.23 19.92 9.07
CA GLU A 69 11.37 19.48 7.68
C GLU A 69 11.21 17.97 7.48
N ILE A 70 11.40 17.16 8.52
CA ILE A 70 11.21 15.70 8.47
C ILE A 70 9.99 15.22 9.26
N ARG A 71 9.29 16.10 9.99
CA ARG A 71 8.13 15.69 10.81
C ARG A 71 7.03 15.04 9.97
N GLY A 72 6.68 13.81 10.33
CA GLY A 72 5.65 13.02 9.66
C GLY A 72 6.14 12.26 8.43
N THR A 73 7.44 11.98 8.33
CA THR A 73 8.06 11.22 7.23
C THR A 73 8.74 9.94 7.73
N TYR A 74 9.17 9.08 6.81
CA TYR A 74 9.97 7.88 7.13
C TYR A 74 11.26 8.25 7.87
N ALA A 75 11.90 9.37 7.48
CA ALA A 75 13.10 9.85 8.17
C ALA A 75 12.84 10.18 9.65
N ALA A 76 11.67 10.72 9.99
CA ALA A 76 11.31 11.00 11.38
C ALA A 76 11.00 9.74 12.19
N ILE A 77 10.40 8.70 11.60
CA ILE A 77 10.23 7.40 12.28
C ILE A 77 11.59 6.87 12.76
N ALA A 78 12.61 7.00 11.91
CA ALA A 78 13.96 6.56 12.20
C ALA A 78 14.87 7.66 12.79
N HIS A 79 14.28 8.72 13.36
CA HIS A 79 15.02 9.73 14.10
C HIS A 79 15.49 9.14 15.45
N PRO A 80 16.69 9.50 15.95
CA PRO A 80 17.18 8.97 17.23
C PRO A 80 16.19 9.13 18.40
N THR A 81 15.53 10.29 18.51
CA THR A 81 14.51 10.54 19.53
C THR A 81 13.35 9.54 19.46
N THR A 82 12.89 9.24 18.25
CA THR A 82 11.79 8.30 18.03
C THR A 82 12.20 6.87 18.34
N ILE A 83 13.39 6.46 17.89
CA ILE A 83 13.95 5.14 18.18
C ILE A 83 14.15 4.96 19.70
N GLU A 84 14.69 5.97 20.38
CA GLU A 84 14.86 5.95 21.84
C GLU A 84 13.51 5.81 22.55
N TYR A 85 12.48 6.55 22.13
CA TYR A 85 11.13 6.40 22.65
C TYR A 85 10.59 4.98 22.47
N LEU A 86 10.67 4.41 21.25
CA LEU A 86 10.18 3.06 20.96
C LEU A 86 10.90 2.00 21.81
N LYS A 87 12.23 2.13 21.96
CA LYS A 87 13.03 1.25 22.82
C LYS A 87 12.65 1.38 24.30
N ASN A 88 12.46 2.60 24.79
CA ASN A 88 12.07 2.84 26.18
C ASN A 88 10.66 2.35 26.48
N LEU A 89 9.76 2.42 25.49
CA LEU A 89 8.42 1.84 25.59
C LEU A 89 8.47 0.29 25.65
N GLY A 90 9.51 -0.32 25.08
CA GLY A 90 9.76 -1.76 25.13
C GLY A 90 9.04 -2.56 24.05
N ILE A 91 8.64 -1.92 22.95
CA ILE A 91 8.03 -2.61 21.80
C ILE A 91 9.11 -3.33 21.00
N THR A 92 8.72 -4.34 20.22
CA THR A 92 9.65 -5.12 19.39
C THR A 92 9.38 -4.94 17.90
N ALA A 93 8.15 -4.59 17.52
CA ALA A 93 7.76 -4.38 16.13
C ALA A 93 6.91 -3.11 15.99
N VAL A 94 7.17 -2.33 14.95
CA VAL A 94 6.24 -1.28 14.51
C VAL A 94 5.38 -1.81 13.37
N GLU A 95 4.06 -1.67 13.50
CA GLU A 95 3.12 -1.94 12.41
C GLU A 95 2.75 -0.60 11.77
N LEU A 96 3.24 -0.35 10.56
CA LEU A 96 2.95 0.88 9.83
C LEU A 96 1.59 0.77 9.16
N MET A 97 0.70 1.73 9.44
CA MET A 97 -0.49 1.98 8.61
C MET A 97 -0.10 2.12 7.12
N PRO A 98 -1.02 1.92 6.15
CA PRO A 98 -0.69 1.77 4.75
C PRO A 98 0.30 2.79 4.19
N ILE A 99 1.44 2.26 3.73
CA ILE A 99 2.50 3.05 3.09
C ILE A 99 2.61 2.78 1.59
N GLN A 100 1.88 1.81 1.03
CA GLN A 100 1.85 1.62 -0.42
C GLN A 100 1.20 2.84 -1.07
N HIS A 101 1.72 3.29 -2.21
CA HIS A 101 1.28 4.54 -2.80
C HIS A 101 -0.22 4.53 -3.08
N PHE A 102 -0.93 5.52 -2.54
CA PHE A 102 -2.38 5.58 -2.55
C PHE A 102 -2.89 6.93 -3.07
N THR A 103 -4.14 6.96 -3.51
CA THR A 103 -4.79 8.20 -3.95
C THR A 103 -5.81 8.70 -2.94
N THR A 104 -6.11 9.99 -2.99
CA THR A 104 -7.24 10.56 -2.24
C THR A 104 -8.51 10.44 -3.06
N ASP A 105 -9.56 9.88 -2.47
CA ASP A 105 -10.88 9.82 -3.07
C ASP A 105 -11.40 11.19 -3.50
N ARG A 106 -12.07 11.21 -4.65
CA ARG A 106 -12.71 12.42 -5.15
C ARG A 106 -13.68 13.04 -4.14
N HIS A 107 -14.53 12.23 -3.52
CA HIS A 107 -15.55 12.72 -2.59
C HIS A 107 -14.97 13.35 -1.31
N LEU A 108 -13.73 12.98 -0.94
CA LEU A 108 -12.98 13.63 0.13
C LEU A 108 -12.41 14.96 -0.38
N LYS A 109 -11.78 14.94 -1.56
CA LYS A 109 -11.21 16.14 -2.18
C LYS A 109 -12.26 17.23 -2.40
N ASP A 110 -13.45 16.87 -2.89
CA ASP A 110 -14.57 17.80 -3.13
C ASP A 110 -15.09 18.46 -1.83
N ARG A 111 -14.77 17.86 -0.67
CA ARG A 111 -15.07 18.40 0.68
C ARG A 111 -13.88 19.08 1.36
N GLY A 112 -12.76 19.25 0.65
CA GLY A 112 -11.52 19.79 1.23
C GLY A 112 -10.84 18.84 2.23
N LEU A 113 -11.16 17.54 2.17
CA LEU A 113 -10.57 16.51 3.01
C LEU A 113 -9.46 15.75 2.25
N THR A 114 -8.67 14.96 2.99
CA THR A 114 -7.67 14.04 2.44
C THR A 114 -7.92 12.63 2.93
N ASN A 115 -7.46 11.63 2.17
CA ASN A 115 -7.29 10.30 2.72
C ASN A 115 -6.07 10.31 3.64
N TYR A 116 -6.29 10.13 4.94
CA TYR A 116 -5.23 10.15 5.95
C TYR A 116 -4.62 8.76 6.10
N TRP A 117 -5.45 7.74 6.36
CA TRP A 117 -5.01 6.37 6.65
C TRP A 117 -4.35 5.64 5.49
N GLY A 118 -4.83 5.84 4.27
CA GLY A 118 -4.18 5.30 3.08
C GLY A 118 -4.62 3.94 2.57
N TYR A 119 -5.71 3.38 3.08
CA TYR A 119 -6.37 2.18 2.51
C TYR A 119 -7.07 2.50 1.19
N HIS A 120 -6.29 2.89 0.17
CA HIS A 120 -6.76 3.28 -1.17
C HIS A 120 -5.65 3.13 -2.21
N THR A 121 -4.93 2.00 -2.13
CA THR A 121 -3.68 1.72 -2.84
C THR A 121 -3.83 1.74 -4.36
N ILE A 122 -2.86 2.34 -5.05
CA ILE A 122 -2.73 2.27 -6.51
C ILE A 122 -1.34 1.74 -6.95
N GLY A 123 -0.31 1.92 -6.13
CA GLY A 123 1.06 1.47 -6.40
C GLY A 123 1.55 0.47 -5.37
N PHE A 124 1.30 -0.82 -5.58
CA PHE A 124 1.65 -1.90 -4.63
C PHE A 124 3.15 -2.02 -4.32
N PHE A 125 4.04 -1.48 -5.17
CA PHE A 125 5.49 -1.57 -5.02
C PHE A 125 6.13 -0.25 -4.57
N ALA A 126 5.38 0.85 -4.59
CA ALA A 126 5.93 2.17 -4.33
C ALA A 126 5.57 2.60 -2.90
N PRO A 127 6.54 2.98 -2.04
CA PRO A 127 6.22 3.67 -0.81
C PRO A 127 5.62 5.04 -1.12
N ASP A 128 4.69 5.50 -0.29
CA ASP A 128 3.93 6.70 -0.57
C ASP A 128 4.82 7.94 -0.47
N ILE A 129 4.78 8.75 -1.52
CA ILE A 129 5.60 9.95 -1.68
C ILE A 129 5.32 11.02 -0.61
N ARG A 130 4.12 11.04 -0.01
CA ARG A 130 3.73 12.06 0.99
C ARG A 130 4.41 11.83 2.35
N TYR A 131 4.97 10.66 2.54
CA TYR A 131 5.72 10.30 3.74
C TYR A 131 7.23 10.38 3.52
N SER A 132 7.70 10.96 2.40
CA SER A 132 9.11 11.19 2.13
C SER A 132 9.49 12.65 2.35
N SER A 133 10.56 12.89 3.11
CA SER A 133 11.21 14.21 3.18
C SER A 133 12.33 14.40 2.16
N SER A 134 12.79 13.31 1.53
CA SER A 134 13.97 13.32 0.65
C SER A 134 13.67 13.62 -0.82
N GLY A 135 12.39 13.67 -1.21
CA GLY A 135 11.97 13.80 -2.61
C GLY A 135 10.95 12.76 -3.04
N THR A 136 10.57 12.79 -4.32
CA THR A 136 9.48 11.97 -4.89
C THR A 136 9.86 11.28 -6.21
N TYR A 137 11.10 11.45 -6.66
CA TYR A 137 11.65 10.88 -7.90
C TYR A 137 12.49 9.61 -7.62
N GLY A 138 12.10 8.84 -6.60
CA GLY A 138 12.78 7.62 -6.16
C GLY A 138 13.40 7.75 -4.77
N GLU A 139 13.57 8.97 -4.26
CA GLU A 139 14.16 9.19 -2.94
C GLU A 139 13.28 8.66 -1.80
N GLN A 140 11.96 8.55 -2.01
CA GLN A 140 11.03 7.90 -1.08
C GLN A 140 11.40 6.43 -0.81
N VAL A 141 11.92 5.72 -1.82
CA VAL A 141 12.39 4.34 -1.68
C VAL A 141 13.63 4.31 -0.80
N LEU A 142 14.61 5.19 -1.10
CA LEU A 142 15.84 5.27 -0.32
C LEU A 142 15.57 5.70 1.13
N GLU A 143 14.65 6.64 1.37
CA GLU A 143 14.28 7.08 2.71
C GLU A 143 13.61 5.97 3.51
N PHE A 144 12.70 5.21 2.88
CA PHE A 144 12.09 4.04 3.50
C PHE A 144 13.14 2.97 3.87
N LYS A 145 14.03 2.61 2.94
CA LYS A 145 15.11 1.63 3.22
C LYS A 145 16.02 2.11 4.37
N ARG A 146 16.35 3.41 4.42
CA ARG A 146 17.09 4.00 5.56
C ARG A 146 16.33 3.87 6.88
N MET A 147 15.02 4.04 6.86
CA MET A 147 14.18 3.89 8.05
C MET A 147 14.24 2.46 8.58
N VAL A 148 13.96 1.47 7.73
CA VAL A 148 14.02 0.04 8.06
C VAL A 148 15.39 -0.33 8.64
N LYS A 149 16.48 -0.01 7.92
CA LYS A 149 17.85 -0.29 8.38
C LYS A 149 18.17 0.27 9.77
N LYS A 150 17.64 1.46 10.09
CA LYS A 150 17.85 2.09 11.40
C LYS A 150 17.01 1.44 12.51
N LEU A 151 15.79 1.01 12.20
CA LEU A 151 14.94 0.25 13.12
C LEU A 151 15.53 -1.13 13.41
N HIS A 152 16.00 -1.84 12.37
CA HIS A 152 16.70 -3.13 12.51
C HIS A 152 17.94 -3.01 13.38
N LYS A 153 18.77 -1.97 13.17
CA LYS A 153 19.93 -1.69 14.04
C LYS A 153 19.53 -1.46 15.50
N ALA A 154 18.31 -1.00 15.75
CA ALA A 154 17.76 -0.81 17.09
C ALA A 154 17.08 -2.08 17.66
N GLY A 155 16.99 -3.16 16.87
CA GLY A 155 16.31 -4.40 17.23
C GLY A 155 14.79 -4.31 17.10
N ILE A 156 14.28 -3.45 16.21
CA ILE A 156 12.84 -3.22 16.00
C ILE A 156 12.46 -3.72 14.61
N GLU A 157 11.50 -4.63 14.54
CA GLU A 157 10.91 -5.16 13.31
C GLU A 157 9.93 -4.16 12.68
N VAL A 158 9.74 -4.27 11.38
CA VAL A 158 8.82 -3.45 10.57
C VAL A 158 7.79 -4.35 9.92
N ILE A 159 6.54 -4.21 10.35
CA ILE A 159 5.36 -4.85 9.77
C ILE A 159 4.62 -3.81 8.94
N LEU A 160 4.18 -4.19 7.73
CA LEU A 160 3.37 -3.31 6.89
C LEU A 160 1.90 -3.73 6.91
N ASP A 161 1.02 -2.76 7.14
CA ASP A 161 -0.39 -2.90 6.81
C ASP A 161 -0.59 -2.77 5.30
N VAL A 162 -1.16 -3.81 4.68
CA VAL A 162 -1.29 -3.95 3.23
C VAL A 162 -2.73 -4.23 2.82
N ALA A 163 -3.19 -3.51 1.79
CA ALA A 163 -4.52 -3.65 1.22
C ALA A 163 -4.44 -4.17 -0.22
N TYR A 164 -4.42 -5.50 -0.38
CA TYR A 164 -4.47 -6.17 -1.69
C TYR A 164 -5.89 -6.56 -2.12
N ASN A 165 -6.90 -6.22 -1.32
CA ASN A 165 -8.28 -6.65 -1.56
C ASN A 165 -9.02 -5.72 -2.54
N HIS A 166 -8.65 -4.45 -2.62
CA HIS A 166 -9.20 -3.44 -3.54
C HIS A 166 -8.12 -2.49 -4.04
N THR A 167 -8.48 -1.60 -4.96
CA THR A 167 -7.60 -0.53 -5.45
C THR A 167 -8.24 0.84 -5.31
N GLY A 168 -7.40 1.86 -5.46
CA GLY A 168 -7.85 3.24 -5.48
C GLY A 168 -8.69 3.68 -6.68
N GLU A 169 -8.95 2.78 -7.63
CA GLU A 169 -9.77 3.08 -8.81
C GLU A 169 -11.27 3.00 -8.54
N GLY A 170 -11.74 2.43 -7.43
CA GLY A 170 -13.16 2.31 -7.07
C GLY A 170 -14.03 1.58 -8.11
N ASN A 171 -15.34 1.85 -8.11
CA ASN A 171 -16.34 1.23 -9.01
C ASN A 171 -16.35 1.86 -10.42
N GLN A 172 -17.37 1.58 -11.23
CA GLN A 172 -17.51 2.11 -12.61
C GLN A 172 -17.45 3.64 -12.73
N PHE A 173 -17.78 4.39 -11.66
CA PHE A 173 -17.68 5.85 -11.64
C PHE A 173 -16.32 6.38 -11.16
N GLY A 174 -15.47 5.50 -10.64
CA GLY A 174 -14.12 5.84 -10.21
C GLY A 174 -13.18 6.15 -11.37
N PRO A 175 -11.96 6.61 -11.07
CA PRO A 175 -11.01 7.01 -12.10
C PRO A 175 -10.41 5.80 -12.83
N THR A 176 -9.87 6.05 -14.02
CA THR A 176 -9.04 5.10 -14.79
C THR A 176 -7.59 5.58 -14.68
N LEU A 177 -6.82 4.97 -13.78
CA LEU A 177 -5.46 5.38 -13.41
C LEU A 177 -4.41 4.33 -13.79
N ALA A 178 -4.73 3.05 -13.57
CA ALA A 178 -3.81 1.93 -13.75
C ALA A 178 -4.56 0.69 -14.24
N PHE A 179 -4.99 -0.19 -13.34
CA PHE A 179 -5.48 -1.54 -13.65
C PHE A 179 -6.70 -1.54 -14.58
N LYS A 180 -7.66 -0.62 -14.38
CA LYS A 180 -8.83 -0.48 -15.26
C LYS A 180 -8.45 -0.19 -16.70
N GLY A 181 -7.44 0.67 -16.89
CA GLY A 181 -6.97 1.08 -18.21
C GLY A 181 -6.09 0.03 -18.88
N ILE A 182 -5.39 -0.79 -18.10
CA ILE A 182 -4.52 -1.86 -18.62
C ILE A 182 -5.34 -3.09 -19.01
N ASP A 183 -6.10 -3.65 -18.07
CA ASP A 183 -6.96 -4.81 -18.30
C ASP A 183 -8.02 -4.96 -17.20
N ASN A 184 -9.13 -4.23 -17.34
CA ASN A 184 -10.21 -4.20 -16.35
C ASN A 184 -10.76 -5.59 -15.98
N ARG A 185 -10.97 -6.46 -16.98
CA ARG A 185 -11.61 -7.77 -16.79
C ARG A 185 -10.70 -8.74 -16.06
N SER A 186 -9.39 -8.63 -16.26
CA SER A 186 -8.42 -9.44 -15.54
C SER A 186 -8.24 -8.95 -14.11
N TYR A 187 -8.06 -7.64 -13.88
CA TYR A 187 -7.70 -7.17 -12.54
C TYR A 187 -8.87 -7.15 -11.55
N TYR A 188 -10.11 -6.95 -12.01
CA TYR A 188 -11.26 -6.80 -11.11
C TYR A 188 -12.27 -7.93 -11.21
N ARG A 189 -12.92 -8.22 -10.08
CA ARG A 189 -14.11 -9.07 -10.06
C ARG A 189 -15.29 -8.29 -10.61
N LEU A 190 -15.74 -8.67 -11.79
CA LEU A 190 -16.93 -8.09 -12.43
C LEU A 190 -18.16 -8.95 -12.12
N THR A 191 -19.34 -8.35 -12.10
CA THR A 191 -20.58 -9.11 -11.86
C THR A 191 -20.88 -10.04 -13.03
N GLU A 192 -21.52 -11.19 -12.75
CA GLU A 192 -21.78 -12.22 -13.77
C GLU A 192 -22.85 -11.78 -14.77
N ASP A 193 -23.91 -11.13 -14.27
CA ASP A 193 -25.05 -10.69 -15.09
C ASP A 193 -24.71 -9.49 -15.99
N ASP A 194 -23.84 -8.59 -15.53
CA ASP A 194 -23.44 -7.40 -16.28
C ASP A 194 -22.01 -6.98 -15.93
N GLN A 195 -21.05 -7.42 -16.74
CA GLN A 195 -19.62 -7.16 -16.57
C GLN A 195 -19.22 -5.67 -16.64
N ARG A 196 -20.18 -4.76 -16.86
CA ARG A 196 -20.00 -3.32 -16.60
C ARG A 196 -19.74 -3.02 -15.11
N PHE A 197 -20.34 -3.79 -14.21
CA PHE A 197 -20.29 -3.55 -12.76
C PHE A 197 -19.30 -4.46 -12.04
N TYR A 198 -18.94 -4.06 -10.82
CA TYR A 198 -17.92 -4.68 -10.00
C TYR A 198 -18.58 -5.42 -8.83
N PHE A 199 -18.09 -6.62 -8.49
CA PHE A 199 -18.37 -7.21 -7.19
C PHE A 199 -17.56 -6.49 -6.13
N ASP A 200 -18.25 -5.94 -5.14
CA ASP A 200 -17.66 -5.18 -4.05
C ASP A 200 -17.80 -5.93 -2.71
N TYR A 201 -16.82 -6.77 -2.41
CA TYR A 201 -16.73 -7.46 -1.12
C TYR A 201 -16.03 -6.63 -0.05
N THR A 202 -15.47 -5.48 -0.41
CA THR A 202 -14.61 -4.64 0.44
C THR A 202 -15.36 -3.41 0.96
N GLY A 203 -16.46 -3.03 0.30
CA GLY A 203 -17.18 -1.78 0.55
C GLY A 203 -16.50 -0.55 -0.05
N THR A 204 -15.53 -0.73 -0.96
CA THR A 204 -14.71 0.34 -1.54
C THR A 204 -14.94 0.54 -3.04
N GLY A 205 -15.92 -0.18 -3.59
CA GLY A 205 -16.39 -0.08 -4.98
C GLY A 205 -15.78 -1.12 -5.93
N ASN A 206 -14.73 -1.83 -5.55
CA ASN A 206 -14.17 -2.91 -6.36
C ASN A 206 -13.53 -4.00 -5.48
N THR A 207 -13.27 -5.15 -6.08
CA THR A 207 -12.46 -6.21 -5.47
C THR A 207 -11.46 -6.74 -6.50
N LEU A 208 -10.19 -6.86 -6.11
CA LEU A 208 -9.16 -7.46 -6.97
C LEU A 208 -9.47 -8.94 -7.25
N ASN A 209 -9.24 -9.36 -8.49
CA ASN A 209 -9.55 -10.72 -8.94
C ASN A 209 -8.42 -11.71 -8.62
N CYS A 210 -8.33 -12.08 -7.34
CA CYS A 210 -7.36 -13.06 -6.85
C CYS A 210 -7.61 -14.50 -7.35
N ARG A 211 -8.55 -14.72 -8.30
CA ARG A 211 -8.74 -16.01 -8.98
C ARG A 211 -7.81 -16.17 -10.17
N LEU A 212 -7.28 -15.07 -10.70
CA LEU A 212 -6.48 -15.10 -11.92
C LEU A 212 -4.97 -15.15 -11.58
N PRO A 213 -4.20 -16.06 -12.21
CA PRO A 213 -2.79 -16.25 -11.89
C PRO A 213 -1.93 -14.99 -12.02
N ASN A 214 -2.24 -14.10 -12.96
CA ASN A 214 -1.50 -12.85 -13.15
C ASN A 214 -1.74 -11.84 -12.03
N VAL A 215 -2.95 -11.80 -11.45
CA VAL A 215 -3.27 -10.94 -10.31
C VAL A 215 -2.65 -11.51 -9.04
N LEU A 216 -2.71 -12.83 -8.84
CA LEU A 216 -2.00 -13.49 -7.75
C LEU A 216 -0.50 -13.24 -7.83
N ARG A 217 0.09 -13.37 -9.03
CA ARG A 217 1.52 -13.06 -9.25
C ARG A 217 1.85 -11.61 -8.89
N LEU A 218 1.02 -10.64 -9.27
CA LEU A 218 1.21 -9.24 -8.89
C LEU A 218 1.30 -9.07 -7.36
N ILE A 219 0.41 -9.72 -6.62
CA ILE A 219 0.39 -9.66 -5.15
C ILE A 219 1.64 -10.34 -4.58
N MET A 220 1.97 -11.55 -5.03
CA MET A 220 3.14 -12.28 -4.54
C MET A 220 4.45 -11.57 -4.85
N ASP A 221 4.60 -11.02 -6.06
CA ASP A 221 5.78 -10.24 -6.43
C ASP A 221 5.90 -8.98 -5.57
N SER A 222 4.76 -8.35 -5.21
CA SER A 222 4.74 -7.21 -4.31
C SER A 222 5.16 -7.60 -2.88
N LEU A 223 4.62 -8.68 -2.33
CA LEU A 223 5.00 -9.18 -1.01
C LEU A 223 6.51 -9.51 -0.96
N ARG A 224 7.01 -10.27 -1.95
CA ARG A 224 8.44 -10.58 -2.06
C ARG A 224 9.31 -9.35 -2.21
N TYR A 225 8.89 -8.36 -3.00
CA TYR A 225 9.62 -7.10 -3.11
C TYR A 225 9.75 -6.39 -1.75
N TRP A 226 8.66 -6.33 -0.98
CA TRP A 226 8.71 -5.71 0.34
C TRP A 226 9.63 -6.46 1.32
N ILE A 227 9.65 -7.80 1.27
CA ILE A 227 10.58 -8.60 2.08
C ILE A 227 12.02 -8.46 1.58
N LEU A 228 12.28 -8.80 0.31
CA LEU A 228 13.63 -8.99 -0.23
C LEU A 228 14.34 -7.66 -0.56
N ASP A 229 13.64 -6.70 -1.15
CA ASP A 229 14.25 -5.44 -1.58
C ASP A 229 14.16 -4.35 -0.51
N MET A 230 13.09 -4.38 0.30
CA MET A 230 12.77 -3.35 1.28
C MET A 230 12.99 -3.79 2.74
N HIS A 231 13.33 -5.06 2.97
CA HIS A 231 13.63 -5.66 4.28
C HIS A 231 12.48 -5.51 5.31
N VAL A 232 11.23 -5.55 4.85
CA VAL A 232 10.06 -5.66 5.74
C VAL A 232 10.08 -7.03 6.40
N ASP A 233 9.67 -7.13 7.66
CA ASP A 233 9.70 -8.38 8.44
C ASP A 233 8.36 -9.13 8.44
N GLY A 234 7.28 -8.47 8.04
CA GLY A 234 5.97 -9.10 7.94
C GLY A 234 4.87 -8.18 7.44
N PHE A 235 3.66 -8.74 7.33
CA PHE A 235 2.49 -8.04 6.82
C PHE A 235 1.28 -8.27 7.71
N ARG A 236 0.50 -7.21 7.90
CA ARG A 236 -0.87 -7.27 8.40
C ARG A 236 -1.81 -7.02 7.21
N PHE A 237 -2.63 -8.01 6.87
CA PHE A 237 -3.51 -7.95 5.71
C PHE A 237 -4.86 -7.32 6.06
N ASP A 238 -5.13 -6.15 5.48
CA ASP A 238 -6.45 -5.55 5.53
C ASP A 238 -7.50 -6.41 4.81
N LEU A 239 -8.68 -6.56 5.44
CA LEU A 239 -9.80 -7.36 4.95
C LEU A 239 -9.38 -8.73 4.37
N ALA A 240 -8.49 -9.43 5.08
CA ALA A 240 -7.85 -10.67 4.61
C ALA A 240 -8.85 -11.73 4.09
N ALA A 241 -10.06 -11.80 4.66
CA ALA A 241 -11.10 -12.72 4.22
C ALA A 241 -11.51 -12.52 2.75
N THR A 242 -11.36 -11.32 2.19
CA THR A 242 -11.66 -11.02 0.78
C THR A 242 -10.67 -11.70 -0.17
N LEU A 243 -9.40 -11.84 0.24
CA LEU A 243 -8.37 -12.55 -0.53
C LEU A 243 -8.65 -14.07 -0.60
N ALA A 244 -9.46 -14.58 0.33
CA ALA A 244 -9.89 -15.97 0.41
C ALA A 244 -11.19 -16.29 -0.36
N ARG A 245 -11.78 -15.32 -1.07
CA ARG A 245 -13.04 -15.51 -1.80
C ARG A 245 -12.76 -15.95 -3.24
N GLU A 246 -13.22 -17.15 -3.63
CA GLU A 246 -13.11 -17.65 -5.02
C GLU A 246 -14.43 -17.66 -5.79
N LEU A 247 -15.54 -18.08 -5.19
CA LEU A 247 -16.84 -18.13 -5.89
C LEU A 247 -17.86 -17.24 -5.17
N HIS A 248 -18.37 -17.63 -4.00
CA HIS A 248 -19.15 -16.75 -3.09
C HIS A 248 -18.95 -17.09 -1.61
N ALA A 249 -18.10 -18.07 -1.31
CA ALA A 249 -17.74 -18.53 0.02
C ALA A 249 -16.28 -18.18 0.35
N VAL A 250 -15.98 -18.05 1.63
CA VAL A 250 -14.60 -18.02 2.15
C VAL A 250 -14.11 -19.46 2.16
N ASP A 251 -13.25 -19.83 1.22
CA ASP A 251 -12.61 -21.14 1.21
C ASP A 251 -11.21 -21.01 1.84
N ARG A 252 -10.89 -21.88 2.80
CA ARG A 252 -9.55 -21.92 3.40
C ARG A 252 -8.49 -22.45 2.43
N LEU A 253 -8.92 -23.01 1.29
CA LEU A 253 -8.10 -23.48 0.18
C LEU A 253 -8.10 -22.51 -1.00
N SER A 254 -8.15 -21.19 -0.74
CA SER A 254 -8.01 -20.24 -1.84
C SER A 254 -6.60 -20.33 -2.43
N ALA A 255 -6.49 -20.20 -3.75
CA ALA A 255 -5.21 -20.23 -4.46
C ALA A 255 -4.20 -19.23 -3.88
N PHE A 256 -4.68 -18.13 -3.30
CA PHE A 256 -3.84 -17.16 -2.58
C PHE A 256 -3.12 -17.76 -1.37
N PHE A 257 -3.84 -18.47 -0.49
CA PHE A 257 -3.21 -19.06 0.71
C PHE A 257 -2.28 -20.21 0.35
N ASP A 258 -2.62 -21.02 -0.64
CA ASP A 258 -1.76 -22.11 -1.10
C ASP A 258 -0.43 -21.56 -1.66
N ILE A 259 -0.49 -20.48 -2.46
CA ILE A 259 0.70 -19.87 -3.05
C ILE A 259 1.56 -19.18 -2.00
N ILE A 260 0.97 -18.52 -1.00
CA ILE A 260 1.72 -17.98 0.14
C ILE A 260 2.38 -19.09 0.94
N HIS A 261 1.66 -20.17 1.24
CA HIS A 261 2.17 -21.23 2.10
C HIS A 261 3.36 -21.99 1.49
N GLN A 262 3.39 -22.13 0.16
CA GLN A 262 4.50 -22.78 -0.54
C GLN A 262 5.64 -21.83 -0.92
N ASP A 263 5.49 -20.51 -0.70
CA ASP A 263 6.54 -19.55 -1.05
C ASP A 263 7.81 -19.85 -0.24
N PRO A 264 8.98 -19.96 -0.87
CA PRO A 264 10.22 -20.25 -0.16
C PRO A 264 10.81 -19.03 0.57
N VAL A 265 10.23 -17.85 0.39
CA VAL A 265 10.60 -16.57 1.01
C VAL A 265 9.64 -16.31 2.17
#